data_AF-A0AAW4BAK8-F1
#
_entry.id   AF-A0AAW4BAK8-F1
#
_cell.length_a   1.000
_cell.length_b   1.000
_cell.length_c   1.000
_cell.angle_alpha   90.00
_cell.angle_beta   90.00
_cell.angle_gamma   90.00
#
_symmetry.space_group_name_H-M   'P 1'
#
loop_
_entity.id
_entity.type
_entity.pdbx_description
1 polymer ?
#
loop_
_entity_poly.entity_id
_entity_poly.type
_entity_poly.pdbx_seq_one_letter_code
_entity_poly.pdbx_strand_id
1 'polypeptide(L)'
;MPMIDHGMKTDVLISDGNKFYRIQVKSVECFEENTVVPDQWQNAQIDYVIYFSRCSNWGYIAPPFKGKRRVNHPEHVRFHQHPENFRKAFGKA
;
A
#
# COMPACT_ATOMS: atom_id res chain seq x y z
N MET A 1 0.85 0.32 -19.67
CA MET A 1 -0.26 1.22 -19.31
C MET A 1 -0.99 0.63 -18.13
N PRO A 2 -1.25 1.38 -17.03
CA PRO A 2 -2.11 0.89 -15.97
C PRO A 2 -3.55 0.74 -16.50
N MET A 3 -4.17 -0.40 -16.24
CA MET A 3 -5.57 -0.67 -16.54
C MET A 3 -6.37 -0.48 -15.25
N ILE A 4 -7.27 0.51 -15.22
CA ILE A 4 -8.17 0.73 -14.09
C ILE A 4 -9.34 -0.24 -14.25
N ASP A 5 -9.48 -1.17 -13.31
CA ASP A 5 -10.50 -2.22 -13.37
C ASP A 5 -11.79 -1.75 -12.67
N HIS A 6 -12.82 -1.48 -13.45
CA HIS A 6 -14.12 -1.05 -12.96
C HIS A 6 -14.90 -2.25 -12.36
N GLY A 7 -14.54 -2.64 -11.14
CA GLY A 7 -15.25 -3.68 -10.39
C GLY A 7 -14.44 -4.30 -9.24
N MET A 8 -13.11 -4.22 -9.31
CA MET A 8 -12.22 -4.66 -8.24
C MET A 8 -11.80 -3.47 -7.36
N LYS A 9 -11.64 -3.69 -6.05
CA LYS A 9 -11.14 -2.67 -5.10
C LYS A 9 -9.63 -2.40 -5.25
N THR A 10 -9.11 -2.60 -6.45
CA THR A 10 -7.70 -2.46 -6.81
C THR A 10 -7.54 -1.17 -7.58
N ASP A 11 -6.67 -0.27 -7.09
CA ASP A 11 -6.46 1.02 -7.73
C ASP A 11 -5.47 0.90 -8.89
N VAL A 12 -4.48 0.00 -8.77
CA VAL A 12 -3.43 -0.18 -9.77
C VAL A 12 -3.08 -1.65 -9.95
N LEU A 13 -3.01 -2.10 -11.21
CA LEU A 13 -2.36 -3.36 -11.58
C LEU A 13 -0.98 -3.05 -12.18
N ILE A 14 0.08 -3.54 -11.53
CA ILE A 14 1.48 -3.32 -11.98
C ILE A 14 2.10 -4.65 -12.38
N SER A 15 2.95 -4.66 -13.40
CA SER A 15 3.80 -5.82 -13.70
C SER A 15 5.27 -5.43 -13.62
N ASP A 16 6.08 -6.33 -13.08
CA ASP A 16 7.55 -6.25 -13.11
C ASP A 16 8.15 -7.01 -14.31
N GLY A 17 7.31 -7.54 -15.19
CA GLY A 17 7.69 -8.41 -16.32
C GLY A 17 7.53 -9.91 -16.03
N ASN A 18 7.48 -10.33 -14.77
CA ASN A 18 7.32 -11.73 -14.37
C ASN A 18 6.00 -12.01 -13.67
N LYS A 19 5.50 -11.04 -12.89
CA LYS A 19 4.28 -11.14 -12.11
C LYS A 19 3.40 -9.91 -12.33
N PHE A 20 2.14 -10.05 -11.99
CA PHE A 20 1.21 -8.93 -11.87
C PHE A 20 0.87 -8.74 -10.39
N TYR A 21 0.81 -7.49 -9.96
CA TYR A 21 0.54 -7.07 -8.60
C TYR A 21 -0.70 -6.18 -8.57
N ARG A 22 -1.72 -6.61 -7.85
CA ARG A 22 -2.95 -5.88 -7.56
C ARG A 22 -2.74 -5.03 -6.32
N ILE A 23 -2.57 -3.74 -6.53
CA ILE A 23 -2.22 -2.80 -5.49
C ILE A 23 -3.40 -1.88 -5.20
N GLN A 24 -3.69 -1.71 -3.91
CA GLN A 24 -4.57 -0.65 -3.44
C GLN A 24 -3.73 0.50 -2.87
N VAL A 25 -4.11 1.73 -3.17
CA VAL A 25 -3.42 2.93 -2.67
C VAL A 25 -4.35 3.69 -1.74
N LYS A 26 -3.86 4.03 -0.55
CA LYS A 26 -4.62 4.76 0.47
C LYS A 26 -3.81 5.95 0.95
N SER A 27 -4.49 7.09 1.06
CA SER A 27 -3.95 8.27 1.72
C SER A 27 -4.44 8.34 3.16
N VAL A 28 -3.56 8.68 4.09
CA VAL A 28 -3.91 8.96 5.50
C VAL A 28 -3.56 10.40 5.84
N GLU A 29 -4.48 11.08 6.53
CA GLU A 29 -4.32 12.48 6.95
C GLU A 29 -3.78 12.52 8.38
N CYS A 30 -2.55 12.03 8.57
CA CYS A 30 -1.91 11.94 9.88
C CYS A 30 -0.40 12.22 9.76
N PHE A 31 0.16 12.89 10.76
CA PHE A 31 1.62 13.05 10.86
C PHE A 31 2.26 11.81 11.48
N GLU A 32 1.54 11.14 12.38
CA GLU A 32 2.00 10.00 13.16
C GLU A 32 1.89 8.69 12.38
N GLU A 33 2.93 7.87 12.49
CA GLU A 33 3.01 6.56 11.82
C GLU A 33 2.25 5.46 12.60
N ASN A 34 1.76 5.75 13.81
CA ASN A 34 1.05 4.81 14.68
C ASN A 34 -0.48 4.77 14.46
N THR A 35 -1.01 5.55 13.51
CA THR A 35 -2.43 5.58 13.16
C THR A 35 -2.95 4.19 12.83
N VAL A 36 -4.17 3.90 13.29
CA VAL A 36 -4.83 2.61 13.04
C VAL A 36 -5.69 2.71 11.78
N VAL A 37 -5.43 1.82 10.83
CA VAL A 37 -6.15 1.69 9.56
C VAL A 37 -6.99 0.41 9.54
N PRO A 38 -8.24 0.47 9.06
CA PRO A 38 -9.05 -0.72 8.86
C PRO A 38 -8.70 -1.45 7.56
N ASP A 39 -8.96 -2.75 7.52
CA ASP A 39 -9.11 -3.51 6.27
C ASP A 39 -10.28 -2.91 5.46
N GLN A 40 -9.97 -2.47 4.25
CA GLN A 40 -10.95 -1.93 3.29
C GLN A 40 -11.10 -2.78 2.02
N TRP A 41 -10.19 -3.74 1.79
CA TRP A 41 -10.23 -4.65 0.64
C TRP A 41 -11.21 -5.79 0.87
N GLN A 42 -11.51 -6.15 2.12
CA GLN A 42 -12.41 -7.26 2.47
C GLN A 42 -11.95 -8.56 1.77
N ASN A 43 -12.74 -9.07 0.82
CA ASN A 43 -12.45 -10.28 0.06
C ASN A 43 -11.81 -10.01 -1.31
N ALA A 44 -11.45 -8.75 -1.60
CA ALA A 44 -10.76 -8.43 -2.85
C ALA A 44 -9.37 -9.08 -2.85
N GLN A 45 -9.03 -9.69 -3.98
CA GLN A 45 -7.73 -10.30 -4.21
C GLN A 45 -6.72 -9.18 -4.51
N ILE A 46 -6.03 -8.69 -3.49
CA ILE A 46 -4.95 -7.72 -3.60
C ILE A 46 -3.65 -8.32 -3.06
N ASP A 47 -2.53 -7.90 -3.65
CA ASP A 47 -1.19 -8.32 -3.21
C ASP A 47 -0.63 -7.36 -2.17
N TYR A 48 -0.89 -6.06 -2.34
CA TYR A 48 -0.39 -5.03 -1.44
C TYR A 48 -1.35 -3.86 -1.26
N VAL A 49 -1.22 -3.19 -0.12
CA VAL A 49 -1.80 -1.88 0.16
C VAL A 49 -0.66 -0.90 0.41
N ILE A 50 -0.67 0.22 -0.31
CA ILE A 50 0.30 1.29 -0.11
C ILE A 50 -0.39 2.44 0.62
N TYR A 51 0.11 2.77 1.81
CA TYR A 51 -0.32 3.93 2.57
C TYR A 51 0.63 5.10 2.32
N PHE A 52 0.08 6.29 2.04
CA PHE A 52 0.82 7.55 1.94
C PHE A 52 0.26 8.55 2.95
N SER A 53 1.11 9.17 3.76
CA SER A 53 0.69 10.32 4.56
C SER A 53 0.50 11.55 3.67
N ARG A 54 -0.61 12.27 3.82
CA ARG A 54 -0.80 13.58 3.18
C ARG A 54 -0.13 14.73 3.96
N CYS A 55 0.23 14.46 5.21
CA CYS A 55 0.74 15.44 6.15
C CYS A 55 2.26 15.32 6.34
N SER A 56 2.88 14.24 5.87
CA SER A 56 4.30 13.96 6.05
C SER A 56 4.86 13.13 4.90
N ASN A 57 6.18 13.03 4.79
CA ASN A 57 6.86 12.38 3.67
C ASN A 57 7.14 10.89 3.91
N TRP A 58 6.29 10.19 4.65
CA TRP A 58 6.40 8.74 4.87
C TRP A 58 5.29 7.97 4.16
N GLY A 59 5.58 6.72 3.83
CA GLY A 59 4.59 5.76 3.37
C GLY A 59 4.93 4.35 3.84
N TYR A 60 3.96 3.43 3.68
CA TYR A 60 4.11 2.04 4.05
C TYR A 60 3.56 1.12 2.96
N ILE A 61 4.25 0.02 2.72
CA ILE A 61 3.79 -1.09 1.88
C ILE A 61 3.38 -2.21 2.83
N ALA A 62 2.11 -2.61 2.78
CA ALA A 62 1.54 -3.61 3.67
C ALA A 62 1.03 -4.80 2.86
N PRO A 63 1.26 -6.05 3.31
CA PRO A 63 0.48 -7.18 2.82
C PRO A 63 -0.99 -7.03 3.25
N PRO A 64 -1.94 -7.70 2.57
CA PRO A 64 -3.32 -7.75 3.01
C PRO A 64 -3.43 -8.33 4.42
N PHE A 65 -4.25 -7.70 5.26
CA PHE A 65 -4.54 -8.09 6.63
C PHE A 65 -6.04 -8.15 6.89
N LYS A 66 -6.46 -8.55 8.10
CA LYS A 66 -7.85 -8.55 8.54
C LYS A 66 -8.04 -7.63 9.75
N GLY A 67 -9.19 -6.98 9.83
CA GLY A 67 -9.56 -6.15 10.98
C GLY A 67 -8.90 -4.77 10.96
N LYS A 68 -8.20 -4.41 12.03
CA LYS A 68 -7.54 -3.10 12.17
C LYS A 68 -6.07 -3.29 12.51
N ARG A 69 -5.21 -2.44 11.96
CA ARG A 69 -3.76 -2.52 12.18
C ARG A 69 -3.14 -1.13 12.18
N ARG A 70 -2.06 -0.94 12.94
CA ARG A 70 -1.27 0.30 12.86
C ARG A 70 -0.56 0.38 11.50
N VAL A 71 -0.38 1.58 10.98
CA VAL A 71 0.34 1.78 9.72
C VAL A 71 1.81 1.35 9.87
N ASN A 72 2.44 1.62 11.01
CA ASN A 72 3.80 1.17 11.34
C ASN A 72 3.91 -0.27 11.87
N HIS A 73 2.99 -1.17 11.50
CA HIS A 73 3.06 -2.57 11.92
C HIS A 73 4.39 -3.22 11.47
N PRO A 74 4.98 -4.14 12.26
CA PRO A 74 6.28 -4.77 11.93
C PRO A 74 6.32 -5.50 10.59
N GLU A 75 5.17 -5.99 10.10
CA GLU A 75 5.04 -6.64 8.79
C GLU A 75 4.94 -5.65 7.62
N HIS A 76 4.86 -4.34 7.89
CA HIS A 76 4.77 -3.31 6.86
C HIS A 76 6.16 -2.73 6.57
N VAL A 77 6.44 -2.46 5.30
CA VAL A 77 7.71 -1.89 4.87
C VAL A 77 7.58 -0.38 4.73
N ARG A 78 8.29 0.36 5.59
CA ARG A 78 8.34 1.82 5.56
C ARG A 78 9.15 2.33 4.37
N PHE A 79 8.72 3.43 3.76
CA PHE A 79 9.50 4.20 2.80
C PHE A 79 9.31 5.70 2.99
N HIS A 80 10.28 6.50 2.53
CA HIS A 80 10.10 7.94 2.36
C HIS A 80 9.43 8.19 1.00
N GLN A 81 8.47 9.12 0.91
CA GLN A 81 7.69 9.39 -0.31
C GLN A 81 8.52 9.99 -1.44
N HIS A 82 9.33 9.13 -2.06
CA HIS A 82 10.17 9.43 -3.20
C HIS A 82 10.22 8.18 -4.08
N PRO A 83 10.13 8.30 -5.42
CA PRO A 83 10.05 7.14 -6.32
C PRO A 83 11.14 6.09 -6.10
N GLU A 84 12.38 6.52 -5.88
CA GLU A 84 13.51 5.59 -5.64
C GLU A 84 13.39 4.83 -4.32
N ASN A 85 12.91 5.49 -3.28
CA ASN A 85 12.75 4.89 -1.95
C ASN A 85 11.57 3.92 -1.96
N PHE A 86 10.49 4.28 -2.63
CA PHE A 86 9.36 3.38 -2.88
C PHE A 86 9.83 2.13 -3.63
N ARG A 87 10.56 2.27 -4.75
CA ARG A 87 11.06 1.12 -5.52
C ARG A 87 11.95 0.20 -4.68
N LYS A 88 12.86 0.78 -3.89
CA LYS A 88 13.74 0.02 -2.98
C LYS A 88 12.96 -0.72 -1.89
N ALA A 89 11.91 -0.12 -1.35
CA ALA A 89 11.06 -0.73 -0.34
C ALA A 89 10.16 -1.82 -0.94
N PHE A 90 9.58 -1.58 -2.12
CA PHE A 90 8.72 -2.54 -2.80
C PHE A 90 9.45 -3.82 -3.20
N GLY A 91 10.73 -3.74 -3.57
CA GLY A 91 11.55 -4.93 -3.82
C GLY A 91 11.89 -5.75 -2.57
N LYS A 92 11.59 -5.26 -1.35
CA LYS A 92 11.78 -5.97 -0.08
C LYS A 92 10.48 -6.48 0.54
N ALA A 93 9.34 -5.97 0.04
CA ALA A 93 8.00 -6.29 0.53
C ALA A 93 7.49 -7.62 -0.03
#